data_AF-A0A7M1T2C4-F1
#
_entry.id   AF-A0A7M1T2C4-F1
#
_cell.length_a   1.000
_cell.length_b   1.000
_cell.length_c   1.000
_cell.angle_alpha   90.00
_cell.angle_beta   90.00
_cell.angle_gamma   90.00
#
_symmetry.space_group_name_H-M   'P 1'
#
loop_
_entity.id
_entity.type
_entity.pdbx_description
1 polymer ?
#
loop_
_entity_poly.entity_id
_entity_poly.type
_entity_poly.pdbx_seq_one_letter_code
_entity_poly.pdbx_strand_id
1 'polypeptide(L)'
;MQYLDNIFFAICLIAGLGLFYKHIKEIYRNIKLGKSIDRRDHPKERWNTMFRVAFGQSKMGARPVAGFMHFLVYSGFIIINLELIEIFIDGIFGTHRFLAGIFGDTLYSYFTALLDIMALLVTIAVVVFFIRRNIIHIKRLNMKEMVGWPMKDANLILIIEFALMMAFFSMNAADSILQQRGVLPKHGSFPISSNLIAPFFEVFSFSDTFLMFIERFAWWFHFLGVLFFMNYLYWSKHLHILFAFPNTWFAKLQPKGQLNNLQSVTDEIKLMMDPNADPYAAAPEPNPNAVPEKFGANDIFDLNQVQLLNAYTCTECGRCTSVCPANLTGKKLSPRKIMMDTRNRLEEVGRNINANGKFVDDGKKLIDDHITREELRACTTCNACVQACPILIDPLSIIMDLRRYMIMEESSAPQEWNLMMSNIENNAAPWQYNQADRLNWAND
;
A
#
# COMPACT_ATOMS: atom_id res chain seq x y z
N MET A 1 8.71 24.79 35.81
CA MET A 1 9.49 23.69 35.18
C MET A 1 8.77 22.35 35.23
N GLN A 2 7.85 22.11 36.17
CA GLN A 2 7.13 20.84 36.37
C GLN A 2 6.20 20.39 35.23
N TYR A 3 5.87 21.27 34.28
CA TYR A 3 5.01 20.96 33.13
C TYR A 3 5.70 21.19 31.77
N LEU A 4 6.99 21.54 31.76
CA LEU A 4 7.69 21.85 30.50
C LEU A 4 7.73 20.63 29.58
N ASP A 5 8.02 19.45 30.14
CA ASP A 5 8.09 18.20 29.39
C ASP A 5 6.71 17.81 28.84
N ASN A 6 5.64 17.97 29.62
CA ASN A 6 4.27 17.71 29.20
C ASN A 6 3.80 18.66 28.09
N ILE A 7 4.13 19.95 28.22
CA ILE A 7 3.82 20.95 27.19
C ILE A 7 4.59 20.62 25.91
N PHE A 8 5.88 20.30 26.01
CA PHE A 8 6.68 19.90 24.87
C PHE A 8 6.13 18.63 24.21
N PHE A 9 5.74 17.63 25.00
CA PHE A 9 5.09 16.41 24.51
C PHE A 9 3.82 16.72 23.72
N ALA A 10 2.93 17.54 24.29
CA ALA A 10 1.69 17.95 23.64
C ALA A 10 1.95 18.72 22.33
N ILE A 11 2.94 19.60 22.29
CA ILE A 11 3.34 20.32 21.08
C ILE A 11 3.80 19.34 20.00
N CYS A 12 4.69 18.40 20.33
CA CYS A 12 5.16 17.37 19.40
C CYS A 12 4.01 16.50 18.88
N LEU A 13 3.10 16.09 19.76
CA LEU A 13 1.93 15.29 19.39
C LEU A 13 0.99 16.04 18.42
N ILE A 14 0.63 17.28 18.74
CA ILE A 14 -0.25 18.11 17.89
C ILE A 14 0.42 18.38 16.54
N ALA A 15 1.70 18.74 16.53
CA ALA A 15 2.44 18.97 15.29
C ALA A 15 2.54 17.69 14.44
N GLY A 16 2.87 16.56 15.06
CA GLY A 16 2.99 15.26 14.39
C GLY A 16 1.67 14.79 13.78
N LEU A 17 0.56 14.89 14.52
CA LEU A 17 -0.78 14.54 14.02
C LEU A 17 -1.28 15.53 12.96
N GLY A 18 -1.00 16.83 13.12
CA GLY A 18 -1.37 17.87 12.15
C GLY A 18 -0.70 17.68 10.79
N LEU A 19 0.60 17.35 10.80
CA LEU A 19 1.34 17.01 9.58
C LEU A 19 0.78 15.74 8.91
N PHE A 20 0.51 14.71 9.71
CA PHE A 20 -0.05 13.46 9.19
C PHE A 20 -1.43 13.67 8.56
N TYR A 21 -2.31 14.44 9.20
CA TYR A 21 -3.61 14.81 8.66
C TYR A 21 -3.49 15.56 7.32
N LYS A 22 -2.57 16.54 7.24
CA LYS A 22 -2.30 17.28 5.99
C LYS A 22 -1.90 16.33 4.86
N HIS A 23 -0.96 15.42 5.14
CA HIS A 23 -0.48 14.43 4.19
C HIS A 23 -1.58 13.47 3.71
N ILE A 24 -2.42 12.96 4.61
CA ILE A 24 -3.57 12.12 4.22
C ILE A 24 -4.56 12.90 3.34
N LYS A 25 -4.82 14.17 3.65
CA LYS A 25 -5.70 15.05 2.84
C LYS A 25 -5.16 15.24 1.42
N GLU A 26 -3.84 15.38 1.27
CA GLU A 26 -3.20 15.48 -0.05
C GLU A 26 -3.35 14.19 -0.85
N ILE A 27 -3.13 13.01 -0.25
CA ILE A 27 -3.36 11.73 -0.94
C ILE A 27 -4.82 11.58 -1.34
N TYR A 28 -5.75 11.90 -0.43
CA TYR A 28 -7.18 11.85 -0.72
C TYR A 28 -7.55 12.75 -1.90
N ARG A 29 -7.05 13.99 -1.93
CA ARG A 29 -7.20 14.91 -3.07
C ARG A 29 -6.65 14.28 -4.35
N ASN A 30 -5.45 13.73 -4.31
CA ASN A 30 -4.81 13.13 -5.50
C ASN A 30 -5.61 11.92 -6.02
N ILE A 31 -6.15 11.08 -5.14
CA ILE A 31 -7.06 9.99 -5.51
C ILE A 31 -8.35 10.53 -6.16
N LYS A 32 -8.85 11.67 -5.68
CA LYS A 32 -10.06 12.33 -6.22
C LYS A 32 -9.86 13.02 -7.56
N LEU A 33 -8.62 13.14 -8.07
CA LEU A 33 -8.36 13.65 -9.42
C LEU A 33 -8.84 12.69 -10.52
N GLY A 34 -8.96 11.40 -10.22
CA GLY A 34 -9.45 10.40 -11.15
C GLY A 34 -10.97 10.41 -11.31
N LYS A 35 -11.45 9.82 -12.41
CA LYS A 35 -12.87 9.64 -12.72
C LYS A 35 -13.61 8.92 -11.58
N SER A 36 -14.76 9.47 -11.18
CA SER A 36 -15.60 8.84 -10.16
C SER A 36 -16.12 7.49 -10.65
N ILE A 37 -16.13 6.50 -9.76
CA ILE A 37 -16.70 5.18 -10.01
C ILE A 37 -17.48 4.75 -8.77
N ASP A 38 -18.67 4.17 -8.96
CA ASP A 38 -19.42 3.56 -7.87
C ASP A 38 -19.02 2.09 -7.69
N ARG A 39 -18.53 1.77 -6.49
CA ARG A 39 -18.21 0.40 -6.04
C ARG A 39 -18.74 0.18 -4.62
N ARG A 40 -19.92 0.74 -4.33
CA ARG A 40 -20.61 0.58 -3.02
C ARG A 40 -21.71 -0.48 -3.05
N ASP A 41 -21.87 -1.16 -4.18
CA ASP A 41 -22.71 -2.34 -4.34
C ASP A 41 -22.29 -3.49 -3.41
N HIS A 42 -23.21 -4.40 -3.07
CA HIS A 42 -22.94 -5.61 -2.27
C HIS A 42 -22.14 -5.36 -0.97
N PRO A 43 -22.57 -4.43 -0.08
CA PRO A 43 -21.76 -4.01 1.08
C PRO A 43 -21.40 -5.17 2.03
N LYS A 44 -22.28 -6.16 2.20
CA LYS A 44 -22.00 -7.34 3.03
C LYS A 44 -20.81 -8.15 2.49
N GLU A 45 -20.74 -8.36 1.19
CA GLU A 45 -19.65 -9.11 0.54
C GLU A 45 -18.33 -8.35 0.59
N ARG A 46 -18.38 -7.01 0.50
CA ARG A 46 -17.21 -6.14 0.65
C ARG A 46 -16.67 -6.16 2.08
N TRP A 47 -17.52 -6.13 3.12
CA TRP A 47 -17.07 -6.28 4.52
C TRP A 47 -16.42 -7.61 4.73
N ASN A 48 -17.06 -8.68 4.26
CA ASN A 48 -16.48 -10.01 4.36
C ASN A 48 -15.12 -10.09 3.63
N THR A 49 -15.00 -9.48 2.44
CA THR A 49 -13.74 -9.44 1.69
C THR A 49 -12.65 -8.68 2.44
N MET A 50 -12.95 -7.48 2.94
CA MET A 50 -12.00 -6.67 3.70
C MET A 50 -11.58 -7.37 5.00
N PHE A 51 -12.51 -7.90 5.81
CA PHE A 51 -12.17 -8.62 7.03
C PHE A 51 -11.35 -9.87 6.74
N ARG A 52 -11.71 -10.66 5.73
CA ARG A 52 -10.98 -11.88 5.39
C ARG A 52 -9.57 -11.60 4.85
N VAL A 53 -9.37 -10.51 4.13
CA VAL A 53 -8.09 -10.21 3.46
C VAL A 53 -7.21 -9.27 4.29
N ALA A 54 -7.72 -8.12 4.72
CA ALA A 54 -6.95 -7.14 5.48
C ALA A 54 -6.72 -7.59 6.93
N PHE A 55 -7.78 -7.96 7.66
CA PHE A 55 -7.65 -8.44 9.04
C PHE A 55 -7.17 -9.89 9.12
N GLY A 56 -7.80 -10.79 8.38
CA GLY A 56 -7.53 -12.23 8.41
C GLY A 56 -6.31 -12.69 7.62
N GLN A 57 -5.64 -11.79 6.88
CA GLN A 57 -4.45 -12.06 6.06
C GLN A 57 -4.54 -13.31 5.16
N SER A 58 -5.74 -13.67 4.68
CA SER A 58 -5.99 -14.94 3.96
C SER A 58 -5.14 -15.15 2.71
N LYS A 59 -4.60 -14.08 2.10
CA LYS A 59 -3.70 -14.15 0.92
C LYS A 59 -2.23 -14.36 1.27
N MET A 60 -1.86 -14.28 2.55
CA MET A 60 -0.47 -14.42 2.99
C MET A 60 -0.04 -15.90 3.06
N GLY A 61 -0.98 -16.83 3.25
CA GLY A 61 -0.72 -18.27 3.32
C GLY A 61 -0.09 -18.90 2.07
N ALA A 62 -0.20 -18.26 0.91
CA ALA A 62 0.46 -18.72 -0.32
C ALA A 62 2.00 -18.79 -0.23
N ARG A 63 2.60 -18.14 0.78
CA ARG A 63 4.04 -18.21 1.08
C ARG A 63 4.23 -18.35 2.60
N PRO A 64 4.16 -19.58 3.16
CA PRO A 64 4.01 -19.82 4.60
C PRO A 64 5.02 -19.10 5.47
N VAL A 65 6.32 -19.16 5.15
CA VAL A 65 7.38 -18.48 5.95
C VAL A 65 7.18 -16.97 5.97
N ALA A 66 6.93 -16.34 4.82
CA ALA A 66 6.72 -14.91 4.75
C ALA A 66 5.39 -14.49 5.38
N GLY A 67 4.35 -15.33 5.26
CA GLY A 67 3.05 -15.10 5.87
C GLY A 67 3.09 -15.18 7.38
N PHE A 68 3.77 -16.19 7.94
CA PHE A 68 3.94 -16.33 9.38
C PHE A 68 4.72 -15.16 9.98
N MET A 69 5.87 -14.80 9.40
CA MET A 69 6.65 -13.65 9.87
C MET A 69 5.86 -12.35 9.78
N HIS A 70 5.07 -12.16 8.72
CA HIS A 70 4.22 -10.97 8.59
C HIS A 70 3.07 -10.97 9.60
N PHE A 71 2.50 -12.12 9.92
CA PHE A 71 1.49 -12.26 10.96
C PHE A 71 2.03 -11.89 12.34
N LEU A 72 3.29 -12.25 12.66
CA LEU A 72 3.96 -11.83 13.90
C LEU A 72 4.10 -10.31 13.97
N VAL A 73 4.62 -9.68 12.91
CA VAL A 73 4.75 -8.21 12.84
C VAL A 73 3.39 -7.52 12.94
N TYR A 74 2.37 -8.03 12.23
CA TYR A 74 1.03 -7.46 12.25
C TYR A 74 0.35 -7.58 13.62
N SER A 75 0.39 -8.77 14.23
CA SER A 75 -0.17 -8.99 15.57
C SER A 75 0.57 -8.15 16.60
N GLY A 76 1.91 -8.07 16.50
CA GLY A 76 2.73 -7.22 17.35
C GLY A 76 2.38 -5.75 17.19
N PHE A 77 2.24 -5.27 15.95
CA PHE A 77 1.79 -3.91 15.67
C PHE A 77 0.45 -3.62 16.34
N ILE A 78 -0.58 -4.46 16.17
CA ILE A 78 -1.90 -4.21 16.79
C ILE A 78 -1.81 -4.18 18.32
N ILE A 79 -1.12 -5.14 18.92
CA ILE A 79 -1.06 -5.28 20.38
C ILE A 79 -0.21 -4.17 21.01
N ILE A 80 0.97 -3.89 20.45
CA ILE A 80 1.89 -2.84 20.95
C ILE A 80 1.29 -1.44 20.79
N ASN A 81 0.46 -1.20 19.77
CA ASN A 81 -0.24 0.08 19.64
C ASN A 81 -1.23 0.35 20.80
N LEU A 82 -1.67 -0.66 21.56
CA LEU A 82 -2.47 -0.43 22.77
C LEU A 82 -1.66 0.27 23.86
N GLU A 83 -0.35 0.05 23.90
CA GLU A 83 0.56 0.73 24.83
C GLU A 83 0.83 2.19 24.43
N LEU A 84 0.68 2.56 23.15
CA LEU A 84 0.77 3.97 22.76
C LEU A 84 -0.28 4.83 23.48
N ILE A 85 -1.42 4.24 23.86
CA ILE A 85 -2.43 4.93 24.67
C ILE A 85 -1.84 5.29 26.04
N GLU A 86 -1.10 4.38 26.68
CA GLU A 86 -0.39 4.64 27.93
C GLU A 86 0.66 5.74 27.75
N ILE A 87 1.51 5.63 26.71
CA ILE A 87 2.53 6.64 26.42
C ILE A 87 1.92 8.04 26.22
N PHE A 88 0.77 8.14 25.55
CA PHE A 88 0.10 9.43 25.34
C PHE A 88 -0.45 10.02 26.64
N ILE A 89 -1.06 9.19 27.50
CA ILE A 89 -1.59 9.65 28.79
C ILE A 89 -0.44 10.04 29.71
N ASP A 90 0.58 9.19 29.84
CA ASP A 90 1.78 9.45 30.64
C ASP A 90 2.51 10.71 30.19
N GLY A 91 2.63 10.94 28.88
CA GLY A 91 3.25 12.15 28.34
C GLY A 91 2.45 13.43 28.57
N ILE A 92 1.12 13.38 28.48
CA ILE A 92 0.26 14.56 28.67
C ILE A 92 0.15 14.91 30.16
N PHE A 93 -0.06 13.91 31.02
CA PHE A 93 -0.34 14.12 32.44
C PHE A 93 0.88 13.97 33.35
N GLY A 94 2.02 13.53 32.83
CA GLY A 94 3.24 13.31 33.61
C GLY A 94 3.10 12.13 34.56
N THR A 95 2.25 11.17 34.23
CA THR A 95 2.09 9.92 34.97
C THR A 95 3.13 8.90 34.54
N HIS A 96 3.22 7.80 35.29
CA HIS A 96 4.08 6.67 34.95
C HIS A 96 3.26 5.40 35.07
N ARG A 97 3.14 4.63 33.98
CA ARG A 97 2.43 3.34 33.93
C ARG A 97 0.96 3.48 34.31
N PHE A 98 0.29 4.50 33.75
CA PHE A 98 -1.09 4.86 34.09
C PHE A 98 -2.08 3.67 34.03
N LEU A 99 -1.92 2.75 33.07
CA LEU A 99 -2.85 1.62 32.95
C LEU A 99 -2.73 0.63 34.12
N ALA A 100 -1.64 0.64 34.88
CA ALA A 100 -1.52 -0.15 36.12
C ALA A 100 -2.62 0.23 37.13
N GLY A 101 -2.97 1.52 37.21
CA GLY A 101 -4.05 2.01 38.07
C GLY A 101 -5.45 1.60 37.61
N ILE A 102 -5.64 1.32 36.32
CA ILE A 102 -6.94 0.91 35.74
C ILE A 102 -7.10 -0.61 35.77
N PHE A 103 -6.07 -1.34 35.34
CA PHE A 103 -6.10 -2.80 35.21
C PHE A 103 -5.80 -3.52 36.53
N GLY A 104 -5.17 -2.83 37.48
CA GLY A 104 -4.57 -3.45 38.66
C GLY A 104 -3.30 -4.22 38.30
N ASP A 105 -2.45 -4.47 39.30
CA ASP A 105 -1.09 -4.97 39.09
C ASP A 105 -1.06 -6.33 38.35
N THR A 106 -2.00 -7.24 38.64
CA THR A 106 -2.02 -8.58 38.03
C THR A 106 -2.30 -8.51 36.53
N LEU A 107 -3.38 -7.85 36.11
CA LEU A 107 -3.76 -7.76 34.70
C LEU A 107 -2.76 -6.90 33.93
N TYR A 108 -2.26 -5.84 34.55
CA TYR A 108 -1.21 -5.01 33.97
C TYR A 108 0.09 -5.80 33.74
N SER A 109 0.48 -6.66 34.69
CA SER A 109 1.65 -7.53 34.53
C SER A 109 1.52 -8.52 33.37
N TYR A 110 0.33 -9.10 33.17
CA TYR A 110 0.07 -9.95 31.99
C TYR A 110 0.13 -9.13 30.68
N PHE A 111 -0.43 -7.92 30.70
CA PHE A 111 -0.44 -7.03 29.54
C PHE A 111 0.98 -6.63 29.13
N THR A 112 1.81 -6.13 30.05
CA THR A 112 3.19 -5.76 29.73
C THR A 112 4.06 -6.95 29.38
N ALA A 113 3.85 -8.12 30.00
CA ALA A 113 4.58 -9.33 29.64
C ALA A 113 4.25 -9.78 28.21
N LEU A 114 2.98 -9.68 27.81
CA LEU A 114 2.56 -9.94 26.44
C LEU A 114 3.23 -8.96 25.46
N LEU A 115 3.24 -7.67 25.77
CA LEU A 115 3.89 -6.64 24.95
C LEU A 115 5.38 -6.93 24.77
N ASP A 116 6.08 -7.29 25.85
CA ASP A 116 7.51 -7.59 25.86
C ASP A 116 7.85 -8.85 25.04
N ILE A 117 7.02 -9.89 25.12
CA ILE A 117 7.14 -11.08 24.27
C ILE A 117 6.85 -10.74 22.80
N MET A 118 5.79 -9.96 22.53
CA MET A 118 5.44 -9.56 21.16
C MET A 118 6.53 -8.69 20.52
N ALA A 119 7.17 -7.80 21.28
CA ALA A 119 8.30 -7.00 20.82
C ALA A 119 9.48 -7.89 20.40
N LEU A 120 9.74 -9.00 21.11
CA LEU A 120 10.79 -9.95 20.72
C LEU A 120 10.44 -10.65 19.42
N LEU A 121 9.20 -11.12 19.28
CA LEU A 121 8.74 -11.79 18.07
C LEU A 121 8.80 -10.85 16.85
N VAL A 122 8.43 -9.58 17.02
CA VAL A 122 8.57 -8.54 15.98
C VAL A 122 10.04 -8.33 15.64
N THR A 123 10.90 -8.19 16.64
CA THR A 123 12.35 -8.00 16.44
C THR A 123 12.96 -9.15 15.63
N ILE A 124 12.63 -10.39 15.98
CA ILE A 124 13.05 -11.59 15.23
C ILE A 124 12.54 -11.53 13.79
N ALA A 125 11.24 -11.23 13.59
CA ALA A 125 10.65 -11.16 12.26
C ALA A 125 11.29 -10.08 11.38
N VAL A 126 11.59 -8.90 11.94
CA VAL A 126 12.27 -7.79 11.27
C VAL A 126 13.69 -8.18 10.87
N VAL A 127 14.46 -8.81 11.77
CA VAL A 127 15.80 -9.33 11.46
C VAL A 127 15.74 -10.36 10.34
N VAL A 128 14.79 -11.30 10.39
CA VAL A 128 14.59 -12.30 9.32
C VAL A 128 14.23 -11.61 8.00
N PHE A 129 13.36 -10.61 7.99
CA PHE A 129 13.05 -9.85 6.77
C PHE A 129 14.24 -9.08 6.23
N PHE A 130 15.06 -8.51 7.10
CA PHE A 130 16.30 -7.82 6.74
C PHE A 130 17.30 -8.77 6.08
N ILE A 131 17.54 -9.94 6.68
CA ILE A 131 18.39 -11.01 6.12
C ILE A 131 17.84 -11.49 4.77
N ARG A 132 16.53 -11.77 4.69
CA ARG A 132 15.90 -12.24 3.45
C ARG A 132 16.02 -11.24 2.30
N ARG A 133 16.05 -9.94 2.61
CA ARG A 133 16.17 -8.88 1.63
C ARG A 133 17.64 -8.66 1.21
N ASN A 134 18.54 -8.50 2.17
CA ASN A 134 19.90 -8.01 1.94
C ASN A 134 20.96 -9.11 1.83
N ILE A 135 20.68 -10.34 2.29
CA ILE A 135 21.64 -11.46 2.26
C ILE A 135 21.17 -12.53 1.27
N ILE A 136 19.91 -12.97 1.35
CA ILE A 136 19.39 -14.06 0.49
C ILE A 136 19.10 -13.58 -0.95
N HIS A 137 18.99 -12.26 -1.17
CA HIS A 137 18.74 -11.65 -2.48
C HIS A 137 17.60 -12.29 -3.29
N ILE A 138 16.39 -12.34 -2.71
CA ILE A 138 15.21 -12.86 -3.41
C ILE A 138 15.01 -12.11 -4.74
N LYS A 139 14.97 -12.86 -5.86
CA LYS A 139 14.91 -12.32 -7.24
C LYS A 139 13.91 -11.18 -7.41
N ARG A 140 12.65 -11.37 -7.02
CA ARG A 140 11.60 -10.34 -7.19
C ARG A 140 11.86 -9.04 -6.41
N LEU A 141 12.69 -9.07 -5.36
CA LEU A 141 13.04 -7.89 -4.56
C LEU A 141 14.31 -7.19 -5.08
N ASN A 142 15.01 -7.78 -6.05
CA ASN A 142 16.27 -7.31 -6.62
C ASN A 142 16.16 -7.13 -8.15
N MET A 143 14.96 -6.80 -8.65
CA MET A 143 14.76 -6.51 -10.08
C MET A 143 15.08 -5.04 -10.39
N LYS A 144 15.26 -4.71 -11.68
CA LYS A 144 15.74 -3.40 -12.13
C LYS A 144 14.91 -2.23 -11.57
N GLU A 145 13.59 -2.40 -11.48
CA GLU A 145 12.68 -1.37 -10.96
C GLU A 145 12.78 -1.14 -9.44
N MET A 146 13.48 -2.01 -8.70
CA MET A 146 13.68 -1.85 -7.26
C MET A 146 14.94 -1.04 -6.92
N VAL A 147 15.83 -0.81 -7.89
CA VAL A 147 17.09 -0.09 -7.68
C VAL A 147 16.79 1.37 -7.29
N GLY A 148 17.48 1.88 -6.27
CA GLY A 148 17.30 3.26 -5.80
C GLY A 148 16.35 3.36 -4.60
N TRP A 149 15.39 4.30 -4.67
CA TRP A 149 14.46 4.60 -3.58
C TRP A 149 13.67 3.38 -3.06
N PRO A 150 13.06 2.54 -3.91
CA PRO A 150 12.29 1.39 -3.44
C PRO A 150 13.10 0.42 -2.56
N MET A 151 14.38 0.20 -2.86
CA MET A 151 15.24 -0.65 -2.03
C MET A 151 15.60 0.03 -0.71
N LYS A 152 15.96 1.33 -0.76
CA LYS A 152 16.33 2.12 0.43
C LYS A 152 15.16 2.25 1.40
N ASP A 153 13.97 2.59 0.90
CA ASP A 153 12.74 2.71 1.70
C ASP A 153 12.45 1.42 2.48
N ALA A 154 12.55 0.26 1.82
CA ALA A 154 12.30 -1.01 2.48
C ALA A 154 13.31 -1.33 3.60
N ASN A 155 14.57 -0.95 3.43
CA ASN A 155 15.59 -1.14 4.46
C ASN A 155 15.43 -0.14 5.60
N LEU A 156 15.09 1.11 5.29
CA LEU A 156 14.88 2.16 6.27
C LEU A 156 13.73 1.81 7.21
N ILE A 157 12.61 1.30 6.69
CA ILE A 157 11.48 0.79 7.49
C ILE A 157 11.97 -0.26 8.51
N LEU A 158 12.69 -1.29 8.04
CA LEU A 158 13.15 -2.37 8.92
C LEU A 158 14.13 -1.87 9.99
N ILE A 159 14.97 -0.89 9.65
CA ILE A 159 15.91 -0.26 10.59
C ILE A 159 15.13 0.56 11.64
N ILE A 160 14.15 1.35 11.23
CA ILE A 160 13.30 2.13 12.13
C ILE A 160 12.53 1.20 13.07
N GLU A 161 11.87 0.17 12.54
CA GLU A 161 11.13 -0.81 13.33
C GLU A 161 12.04 -1.49 14.37
N PHE A 162 13.23 -1.94 13.96
CA PHE A 162 14.21 -2.52 14.87
C PHE A 162 14.66 -1.52 15.94
N ALA A 163 14.98 -0.28 15.56
CA ALA A 163 15.41 0.76 16.51
C ALA A 163 14.33 1.09 17.54
N LEU A 164 13.06 1.13 17.13
CA LEU A 164 11.93 1.33 18.03
C LEU A 164 11.79 0.16 19.01
N MET A 165 11.94 -1.09 18.56
CA MET A 165 11.92 -2.25 19.47
C MET A 165 13.10 -2.23 20.46
N MET A 166 14.29 -1.81 20.02
CA MET A 166 15.43 -1.66 20.94
C MET A 166 15.23 -0.56 21.98
N ALA A 167 14.61 0.56 21.61
CA ALA A 167 14.23 1.60 22.56
C ALA A 167 13.20 1.07 23.57
N PHE A 168 12.19 0.34 23.09
CA PHE A 168 11.19 -0.30 23.94
C PHE A 168 11.83 -1.22 25.00
N PHE A 169 12.72 -2.13 24.59
CA PHE A 169 13.40 -3.00 25.55
C PHE A 169 14.33 -2.25 26.51
N SER A 170 15.03 -1.22 26.01
CA SER A 170 15.96 -0.44 26.85
C SER A 170 15.21 0.32 27.95
N MET A 171 14.05 0.89 27.60
CA MET A 171 13.15 1.56 28.54
C MET A 171 12.66 0.59 29.62
N ASN A 172 12.09 -0.54 29.23
CA ASN A 172 11.54 -1.53 30.17
C ASN A 172 12.64 -2.20 31.03
N ALA A 173 13.83 -2.42 30.48
CA ALA A 173 14.96 -2.98 31.23
C ALA A 173 15.45 -1.98 32.30
N ALA A 174 15.60 -0.71 31.96
CA ALA A 174 15.98 0.34 32.90
C ALA A 174 14.92 0.52 34.00
N ASP A 175 13.64 0.58 33.61
CA ASP A 175 12.50 0.64 34.54
C ASP A 175 12.50 -0.56 35.51
N SER A 176 12.67 -1.78 34.99
CA SER A 176 12.73 -2.99 35.82
C SER A 176 13.85 -2.96 36.88
N ILE A 177 15.06 -2.50 36.52
CA ILE A 177 16.17 -2.39 37.49
C ILE A 177 15.85 -1.32 38.54
N LEU A 178 15.33 -0.16 38.13
CA LEU A 178 14.95 0.92 39.04
C LEU A 178 13.86 0.48 40.03
N GLN A 179 12.90 -0.33 39.58
CA GLN A 179 11.88 -0.94 40.45
C GLN A 179 12.48 -1.95 41.44
N GLN A 180 13.46 -2.76 41.00
CA GLN A 180 14.15 -3.71 41.89
C GLN A 180 14.96 -3.00 42.97
N ARG A 181 15.58 -1.86 42.63
CA ARG A 181 16.32 -1.00 43.56
C ARG A 181 15.43 -0.15 44.47
N GLY A 182 14.10 -0.20 44.29
CA GLY A 182 13.15 0.56 45.09
C GLY A 182 13.09 2.06 44.76
N VAL A 183 13.66 2.47 43.62
CA VAL A 183 13.61 3.87 43.13
C VAL A 183 12.26 4.18 42.48
N LEU A 184 11.69 3.21 41.78
CA LEU A 184 10.36 3.30 41.15
C LEU A 184 9.37 2.30 41.78
N PRO A 185 8.06 2.60 41.75
CA PRO A 185 7.03 1.67 42.22
C PRO A 185 6.97 0.43 41.33
N LYS A 186 6.72 -0.73 41.94
CA LYS A 186 6.67 -2.01 41.23
C LYS A 186 5.39 -2.12 40.41
N HIS A 187 5.51 -2.03 39.09
CA HIS A 187 4.40 -2.23 38.15
C HIS A 187 4.86 -3.00 36.92
N GLY A 188 4.00 -3.92 36.50
CA GLY A 188 4.21 -4.69 35.28
C GLY A 188 5.19 -5.87 35.46
N SER A 189 5.35 -6.61 34.38
CA SER A 189 6.28 -7.71 34.22
C SER A 189 6.92 -7.63 32.84
N PHE A 190 8.25 -7.73 32.78
CA PHE A 190 9.06 -7.53 31.56
C PHE A 190 10.01 -8.72 31.33
N PRO A 191 9.49 -9.92 31.03
CA PRO A 191 10.28 -11.15 31.01
C PRO A 191 11.42 -11.16 29.98
N ILE A 192 11.30 -10.44 28.87
CA ILE A 192 12.35 -10.36 27.86
C ILE A 192 13.35 -9.26 28.23
N SER A 193 12.84 -8.07 28.52
CA SER A 193 13.68 -6.91 28.87
C SER A 193 14.55 -7.17 30.10
N SER A 194 13.97 -7.74 31.16
CA SER A 194 14.67 -8.03 32.42
C SER A 194 15.69 -9.18 32.30
N ASN A 195 15.50 -10.12 31.35
CA ASN A 195 16.40 -11.28 31.24
C ASN A 195 17.45 -11.13 30.12
N LEU A 196 17.18 -10.34 29.08
CA LEU A 196 18.10 -10.18 27.94
C LEU A 196 18.86 -8.86 27.96
N ILE A 197 18.21 -7.77 28.37
CA ILE A 197 18.81 -6.42 28.30
C ILE A 197 19.28 -5.93 29.66
N ALA A 198 18.50 -6.12 30.73
CA ALA A 198 18.89 -5.66 32.06
C ALA A 198 20.26 -6.21 32.55
N PRO A 199 20.62 -7.49 32.30
CA PRO A 199 21.94 -8.00 32.71
C PRO A 199 23.09 -7.24 32.07
N PHE A 200 22.92 -6.74 30.84
CA PHE A 200 23.93 -5.90 30.20
C PHE A 200 24.14 -4.60 30.99
N PHE A 201 23.07 -3.93 31.43
CA PHE A 201 23.17 -2.71 32.25
C PHE A 201 23.78 -2.97 33.63
N GLU A 202 23.48 -4.11 34.24
CA GLU A 202 24.05 -4.52 35.53
C GLU A 202 25.54 -4.84 35.44
N VAL A 203 26.01 -5.49 34.36
CA VAL A 203 27.43 -5.76 34.12
C VAL A 203 28.27 -4.48 34.13
N PHE A 204 27.73 -3.37 33.61
CA PHE A 204 28.41 -2.06 33.66
C PHE A 204 28.13 -1.27 34.95
N SER A 205 27.38 -1.83 35.89
CA SER A 205 27.05 -1.21 37.18
C SER A 205 26.49 0.21 37.05
N PHE A 206 25.58 0.42 36.10
CA PHE A 206 24.98 1.73 35.87
C PHE A 206 24.27 2.27 37.11
N SER A 207 24.50 3.56 37.39
CA SER A 207 23.90 4.29 38.51
C SER A 207 22.41 4.54 38.27
N ASP A 208 21.64 4.77 39.34
CA ASP A 208 20.21 5.04 39.24
C ASP A 208 19.92 6.27 38.37
N THR A 209 20.76 7.31 38.48
CA THR A 209 20.68 8.52 37.64
C THR A 209 20.87 8.20 36.15
N PHE A 210 21.82 7.33 35.83
CA PHE A 210 22.06 6.95 34.44
C PHE A 210 20.96 6.03 33.90
N LEU A 211 20.41 5.14 34.72
CA LEU A 211 19.26 4.31 34.35
C LEU A 211 17.99 5.14 34.11
N MET A 212 17.71 6.15 34.94
CA MET A 212 16.62 7.11 34.70
C MET A 212 16.83 7.88 33.39
N PHE A 213 18.07 8.25 33.07
CA PHE A 213 18.38 8.86 31.78
C PHE A 213 18.11 7.91 30.60
N ILE A 214 18.54 6.64 30.69
CA ILE A 214 18.27 5.62 29.66
C ILE A 214 16.77 5.43 29.46
N GLU A 215 16.01 5.24 30.55
CA GLU A 215 14.55 5.11 30.53
C GLU A 215 13.92 6.29 29.78
N ARG A 216 14.23 7.52 30.21
CA ARG A 216 13.63 8.72 29.67
C ARG A 216 14.03 8.97 28.22
N PHE A 217 15.30 8.75 27.88
CA PHE A 217 15.80 8.88 26.51
C PHE A 217 15.13 7.87 25.59
N ALA A 218 15.06 6.59 25.99
CA ALA A 218 14.44 5.55 25.21
C ALA A 218 12.93 5.79 25.02
N TRP A 219 12.24 6.26 26.05
CA TRP A 219 10.82 6.66 25.97
C TRP A 219 10.61 7.81 24.97
N TRP A 220 11.39 8.89 25.05
CA TRP A 220 11.31 10.02 24.12
C TRP A 220 11.69 9.63 22.69
N PHE A 221 12.76 8.85 22.53
CA PHE A 221 13.19 8.33 21.25
C PHE A 221 12.09 7.47 20.61
N HIS A 222 11.45 6.60 21.40
CA HIS A 222 10.35 5.78 20.92
C HIS A 222 9.14 6.64 20.51
N PHE A 223 8.68 7.55 21.36
CA PHE A 223 7.57 8.44 21.06
C PHE A 223 7.80 9.30 19.81
N LEU A 224 8.93 10.02 19.76
CA LEU A 224 9.28 10.86 18.61
C LEU A 224 9.54 10.01 17.35
N GLY A 225 10.11 8.82 17.53
CA GLY A 225 10.34 7.86 16.45
C GLY A 225 9.03 7.32 15.86
N VAL A 226 8.01 7.06 16.68
CA VAL A 226 6.66 6.67 16.22
C VAL A 226 6.00 7.84 15.47
N LEU A 227 6.07 9.07 15.99
CA LEU A 227 5.54 10.25 15.30
C LEU A 227 6.25 10.51 13.95
N PHE A 228 7.57 10.33 13.91
CA PHE A 228 8.36 10.40 12.70
C PHE A 228 7.93 9.31 11.71
N PHE A 229 7.87 8.05 12.15
CA PHE A 229 7.51 6.93 11.29
C PHE A 229 6.09 7.07 10.72
N MET A 230 5.14 7.54 11.53
CA MET A 230 3.78 7.87 11.08
C MET A 230 3.77 8.88 9.93
N ASN A 231 4.56 9.95 10.02
CA ASN A 231 4.66 10.95 8.94
C ASN A 231 5.48 10.46 7.74
N TYR A 232 6.44 9.56 7.97
CA TYR A 232 7.21 8.91 6.92
C TYR A 232 6.35 8.00 6.02
N LEU A 233 5.24 7.46 6.54
CA LEU A 233 4.34 6.57 5.78
C LEU A 233 3.93 7.17 4.43
N TYR A 234 3.72 8.48 4.34
CA TYR A 234 3.24 9.15 3.13
C TYR A 234 4.09 8.87 1.88
N TRP A 235 5.42 8.86 2.01
CA TRP A 235 6.35 8.62 0.89
C TRP A 235 6.83 7.17 0.79
N SER A 236 6.33 6.30 1.66
CA SER A 236 6.85 4.97 1.84
C SER A 236 5.91 3.90 1.25
N LYS A 237 6.45 2.72 0.97
CA LYS A 237 5.64 1.52 0.72
C LYS A 237 4.90 1.02 1.97
N HIS A 238 5.31 1.47 3.17
CA HIS A 238 4.63 1.10 4.41
C HIS A 238 3.21 1.70 4.52
N LEU A 239 2.88 2.69 3.68
CA LEU A 239 1.53 3.27 3.55
C LEU A 239 0.40 2.24 3.39
N HIS A 240 0.73 1.04 2.90
CA HIS A 240 -0.20 -0.07 2.78
C HIS A 240 -0.91 -0.42 4.09
N ILE A 241 -0.31 -0.18 5.27
CA ILE A 241 -0.98 -0.46 6.55
C ILE A 241 -2.26 0.36 6.74
N LEU A 242 -2.37 1.52 6.08
CA LEU A 242 -3.56 2.36 6.13
C LEU A 242 -4.51 2.03 4.97
N PHE A 243 -4.00 2.02 3.73
CA PHE A 243 -4.86 1.90 2.55
C PHE A 243 -5.23 0.46 2.17
N ALA A 244 -4.61 -0.58 2.74
CA ALA A 244 -5.03 -1.97 2.48
C ALA A 244 -6.50 -2.20 2.87
N PHE A 245 -7.01 -1.55 3.92
CA PHE A 245 -8.41 -1.66 4.35
C PHE A 245 -9.37 -1.08 3.29
N PRO A 246 -9.35 0.21 2.93
CA PRO A 246 -10.23 0.74 1.90
C PRO A 246 -9.97 0.11 0.52
N ASN A 247 -8.74 -0.29 0.19
CA ASN A 247 -8.47 -0.92 -1.09
C ASN A 247 -9.14 -2.30 -1.22
N THR A 248 -9.05 -3.14 -0.18
CA THR A 248 -9.71 -4.46 -0.17
C THR A 248 -11.23 -4.34 -0.12
N TRP A 249 -11.76 -3.27 0.48
CA TRP A 249 -13.19 -2.92 0.42
C TRP A 249 -13.66 -2.62 -1.01
N PHE A 250 -12.92 -1.78 -1.74
CA PHE A 250 -13.22 -1.38 -3.13
C PHE A 250 -12.71 -2.37 -4.18
N ALA A 251 -12.25 -3.55 -3.75
CA ALA A 251 -11.80 -4.61 -4.64
C ALA A 251 -12.92 -5.02 -5.62
N LYS A 252 -12.50 -5.53 -6.78
CA LYS A 252 -13.42 -6.02 -7.81
C LYS A 252 -14.05 -7.33 -7.35
N LEU A 253 -15.38 -7.36 -7.25
CA LEU A 253 -16.16 -8.56 -6.88
C LEU A 253 -16.44 -9.46 -8.09
N GLN A 254 -16.55 -8.86 -9.28
CA GLN A 254 -16.75 -9.57 -10.53
C GLN A 254 -15.63 -10.58 -10.81
N PRO A 255 -15.91 -11.66 -11.58
CA PRO A 255 -14.90 -12.61 -12.02
C PRO A 255 -13.65 -11.88 -12.52
N LYS A 256 -12.49 -12.26 -12.00
CA LYS A 256 -11.28 -11.45 -12.21
C LYS A 256 -10.96 -11.25 -13.69
N GLY A 257 -11.23 -12.25 -14.54
CA GLY A 257 -10.95 -12.21 -15.98
C GLY A 257 -11.96 -11.41 -16.80
N GLN A 258 -13.07 -10.97 -16.21
CA GLN A 258 -14.06 -10.14 -16.90
C GLN A 258 -13.49 -8.74 -17.13
N LEU A 259 -13.36 -8.32 -18.39
CA LEU A 259 -13.00 -6.94 -18.73
C LEU A 259 -14.26 -6.06 -18.73
N ASN A 260 -14.10 -4.77 -18.44
CA ASN A 260 -15.20 -3.82 -18.64
C ASN A 260 -15.34 -3.50 -20.14
N ASN A 261 -16.52 -3.07 -20.56
CA ASN A 261 -16.72 -2.41 -21.85
C ASN A 261 -16.78 -0.91 -21.62
N LEU A 262 -16.51 -0.12 -22.67
CA LEU A 262 -16.78 1.30 -22.65
C LEU A 262 -18.29 1.49 -22.82
N GLN A 263 -18.91 2.19 -21.87
CA GLN A 263 -20.36 2.34 -21.87
C GLN A 263 -20.83 3.16 -23.08
N SER A 264 -20.11 4.24 -23.41
CA SER A 264 -20.36 5.05 -24.61
C SER A 264 -20.43 4.21 -25.90
N VAL A 265 -19.41 3.37 -26.13
CA VAL A 265 -19.37 2.46 -27.29
C VAL A 265 -20.49 1.41 -27.21
N THR A 266 -20.80 0.91 -26.02
CA THR A 266 -21.87 -0.08 -25.84
C THR A 266 -23.23 0.51 -26.17
N ASP A 267 -23.48 1.75 -25.75
CA ASP A 267 -24.74 2.45 -26.00
C ASP A 267 -24.89 2.80 -27.48
N GLU A 268 -23.81 3.23 -28.14
CA GLU A 268 -23.78 3.46 -29.58
C GLU A 268 -24.06 2.18 -30.40
N ILE A 269 -23.41 1.06 -30.05
CA ILE A 269 -23.67 -0.24 -30.70
C ILE A 269 -25.13 -0.66 -30.49
N LYS A 270 -25.66 -0.53 -29.26
CA LYS A 270 -27.06 -0.88 -28.99
C LYS A 270 -28.04 -0.02 -29.80
N LEU A 271 -27.73 1.26 -29.98
CA LEU A 271 -28.52 2.16 -30.81
C LEU A 271 -28.47 1.72 -32.29
N MET A 272 -27.29 1.36 -32.80
CA MET A 272 -27.15 0.83 -34.17
C MET A 272 -27.86 -0.52 -34.38
N MET A 273 -27.98 -1.33 -33.32
CA MET A 273 -28.65 -2.63 -33.36
C MET A 273 -30.15 -2.57 -33.03
N ASP A 274 -30.69 -1.43 -32.61
CA ASP A 274 -32.12 -1.29 -32.30
C ASP A 274 -32.90 -1.06 -33.60
N PRO A 275 -33.73 -2.04 -34.06
CA PRO A 275 -34.52 -1.89 -35.28
C PRO A 275 -35.59 -0.79 -35.18
N ASN A 276 -35.87 -0.28 -33.97
CA ASN A 276 -36.81 0.81 -33.73
C ASN A 276 -36.11 2.17 -33.51
N ALA A 277 -34.78 2.23 -33.54
CA ALA A 277 -34.07 3.50 -33.46
C ALA A 277 -34.37 4.33 -34.72
N ASP A 278 -34.78 5.58 -34.51
CA ASP A 278 -34.97 6.54 -35.61
C ASP A 278 -33.59 7.04 -36.08
N PRO A 279 -33.14 6.68 -37.31
CA PRO A 279 -31.84 7.10 -37.83
C PRO A 279 -31.76 8.60 -38.13
N TYR A 280 -32.89 9.33 -38.06
CA TYR A 280 -32.96 10.77 -38.24
C TYR A 280 -33.20 11.54 -36.94
N ALA A 281 -33.25 10.85 -35.80
CA ALA A 281 -33.32 11.51 -34.50
C ALA A 281 -32.08 12.40 -34.33
N ALA A 282 -32.30 13.71 -34.15
CA ALA A 282 -31.22 14.65 -33.92
C ALA A 282 -30.45 14.22 -32.68
N ALA A 283 -29.12 14.04 -32.82
CA ALA A 283 -28.26 13.88 -31.67
C ALA A 283 -28.51 15.05 -30.71
N PRO A 284 -28.60 14.82 -29.38
CA PRO A 284 -28.71 15.92 -28.43
C PRO A 284 -27.64 16.95 -28.74
N GLU A 285 -28.02 18.23 -28.82
CA GLU A 285 -27.08 19.33 -29.01
C GLU A 285 -25.89 19.13 -28.07
N PRO A 286 -24.67 18.89 -28.61
CA PRO A 286 -23.52 18.62 -27.78
C PRO A 286 -23.32 19.84 -26.89
N ASN A 287 -23.28 19.63 -25.57
CA ASN A 287 -23.00 20.70 -24.63
C ASN A 287 -21.69 21.39 -25.07
N PRO A 288 -21.71 22.67 -25.47
CA PRO A 288 -20.54 23.33 -26.05
C PRO A 288 -19.36 23.45 -25.06
N ASN A 289 -19.62 23.22 -23.77
CA ASN A 289 -18.60 23.18 -22.72
C ASN A 289 -18.20 21.75 -22.30
N ALA A 290 -18.79 20.70 -22.89
CA ALA A 290 -18.41 19.33 -22.60
C ALA A 290 -17.11 19.00 -23.35
N VAL A 291 -16.07 18.68 -22.58
CA VAL A 291 -14.84 18.12 -23.13
C VAL A 291 -15.18 16.72 -23.67
N PRO A 292 -14.85 16.40 -24.94
CA PRO A 292 -15.07 15.06 -25.49
C PRO A 292 -14.44 14.00 -24.58
N GLU A 293 -15.22 12.98 -24.25
CA GLU A 293 -14.71 11.92 -23.39
C GLU A 293 -13.71 11.06 -24.18
N LYS A 294 -12.46 11.01 -23.71
CA LYS A 294 -11.43 10.15 -24.32
C LYS A 294 -11.75 8.68 -24.08
N PHE A 295 -11.42 7.87 -25.07
CA PHE A 295 -11.37 6.43 -24.96
C PHE A 295 -10.13 5.97 -24.17
N GLY A 296 -10.35 5.37 -23.00
CA GLY A 296 -9.27 4.90 -22.14
C GLY A 296 -8.60 6.01 -21.34
N ALA A 297 -7.29 5.91 -21.12
CA ALA A 297 -6.51 6.85 -20.33
C ALA A 297 -5.14 7.14 -20.95
N ASN A 298 -4.72 8.42 -20.94
CA ASN A 298 -3.33 8.77 -21.27
C ASN A 298 -2.54 9.30 -20.06
N ASP A 299 -3.24 9.84 -19.07
CA ASP A 299 -2.68 10.28 -17.80
C ASP A 299 -3.60 9.89 -16.63
N ILE A 300 -3.14 10.14 -15.40
CA ILE A 300 -3.84 9.77 -14.16
C ILE A 300 -5.24 10.38 -13.99
N PHE A 301 -5.53 11.50 -14.66
CA PHE A 301 -6.83 12.16 -14.61
C PHE A 301 -7.93 11.34 -15.30
N ASP A 302 -7.54 10.54 -16.30
CA ASP A 302 -8.46 9.69 -17.05
C ASP A 302 -8.71 8.34 -16.34
N LEU A 303 -7.81 7.95 -15.43
CA LEU A 303 -7.99 6.77 -14.58
C LEU A 303 -9.08 7.01 -13.52
N ASN A 304 -9.71 5.93 -13.06
CA ASN A 304 -10.71 6.03 -12.00
C ASN A 304 -10.10 6.07 -10.59
N GLN A 305 -10.87 6.59 -9.63
CA GLN A 305 -10.44 6.77 -8.24
C GLN A 305 -9.92 5.47 -7.58
N VAL A 306 -10.47 4.31 -7.95
CA VAL A 306 -10.03 3.03 -7.39
C VAL A 306 -8.68 2.60 -7.98
N GLN A 307 -8.41 2.88 -9.26
CA GLN A 307 -7.07 2.68 -9.84
C GLN A 307 -6.00 3.54 -9.16
N LEU A 308 -6.33 4.79 -8.84
CA LEU A 308 -5.41 5.68 -8.13
C LEU A 308 -5.18 5.22 -6.68
N LEU A 309 -6.24 4.79 -5.97
CA LEU A 309 -6.12 4.17 -4.64
C LEU A 309 -5.22 2.93 -4.67
N ASN A 310 -5.40 2.08 -5.68
CA ASN A 310 -4.58 0.89 -5.87
C ASN A 310 -3.07 1.23 -5.98
N ALA A 311 -2.72 2.33 -6.66
CA ALA A 311 -1.34 2.77 -6.81
C ALA A 311 -0.71 3.17 -5.47
N TYR A 312 -1.40 3.98 -4.65
CA TYR A 312 -0.95 4.31 -3.29
C TYR A 312 -0.88 3.10 -2.36
N THR A 313 -1.73 2.10 -2.58
CA THR A 313 -1.80 0.89 -1.75
C THR A 313 -0.73 -0.15 -2.10
N CYS A 314 -0.05 -0.01 -3.24
CA CYS A 314 0.94 -0.99 -3.69
C CYS A 314 2.07 -1.19 -2.67
N THR A 315 2.26 -2.43 -2.22
CA THR A 315 3.33 -2.82 -1.28
C THR A 315 4.68 -3.05 -1.93
N GLU A 316 4.74 -2.98 -3.27
CA GLU A 316 5.94 -3.29 -4.07
C GLU A 316 6.52 -4.70 -3.83
N CYS A 317 5.71 -5.62 -3.28
CA CYS A 317 6.15 -6.98 -2.91
C CYS A 317 6.58 -7.86 -4.09
N GLY A 318 6.22 -7.48 -5.32
CA GLY A 318 6.62 -8.15 -6.56
C GLY A 318 5.92 -9.49 -6.82
N ARG A 319 4.87 -9.85 -6.07
CA ARG A 319 4.10 -11.09 -6.31
C ARG A 319 3.51 -11.10 -7.73
N CYS A 320 2.90 -9.99 -8.15
CA CYS A 320 2.33 -9.82 -9.48
C CYS A 320 3.38 -9.95 -10.60
N THR A 321 4.58 -9.41 -10.41
CA THR A 321 5.67 -9.54 -11.37
C THR A 321 6.22 -10.96 -11.44
N SER A 322 6.37 -11.63 -10.29
CA SER A 322 6.89 -13.01 -10.24
C SER A 322 6.02 -14.06 -10.92
N VAL A 323 4.75 -13.74 -11.21
CA VAL A 323 3.82 -14.64 -11.91
C VAL A 323 3.45 -14.14 -13.30
N CYS A 324 4.02 -13.02 -13.75
CA CYS A 324 3.69 -12.42 -15.04
C CYS A 324 4.42 -13.18 -16.17
N PRO A 325 3.70 -13.82 -17.12
CA PRO A 325 4.34 -14.59 -18.20
C PRO A 325 5.27 -13.73 -19.07
N ALA A 326 4.88 -12.48 -19.33
CA ALA A 326 5.71 -11.52 -20.07
C ALA A 326 7.03 -11.22 -19.33
N ASN A 327 6.98 -11.01 -18.01
CA ASN A 327 8.18 -10.75 -17.23
C ASN A 327 9.10 -11.99 -17.16
N LEU A 328 8.51 -13.17 -16.98
CA LEU A 328 9.24 -14.44 -16.91
C LEU A 328 10.00 -14.75 -18.20
N THR A 329 9.47 -14.33 -19.35
CA THR A 329 10.12 -14.47 -20.67
C THR A 329 11.09 -13.34 -21.01
N GLY A 330 11.37 -12.42 -20.07
CA GLY A 330 12.34 -11.33 -20.26
C GLY A 330 11.80 -10.08 -20.94
N LYS A 331 10.48 -9.98 -21.21
CA LYS A 331 9.87 -8.74 -21.72
C LYS A 331 9.86 -7.66 -20.64
N LYS A 332 9.76 -6.38 -21.05
CA LYS A 332 9.85 -5.23 -20.13
C LYS A 332 8.71 -5.13 -19.11
N LEU A 333 7.54 -5.74 -19.37
CA LEU A 333 6.39 -5.61 -18.48
C LEU A 333 6.67 -6.13 -17.07
N SER A 334 6.51 -5.26 -16.08
CA SER A 334 6.39 -5.61 -14.66
C SER A 334 5.07 -5.00 -14.13
N PRO A 335 4.04 -5.80 -13.82
CA PRO A 335 2.78 -5.28 -13.27
C PRO A 335 2.95 -4.51 -11.96
N ARG A 336 4.02 -4.79 -11.19
CA ARG A 336 4.40 -3.96 -10.05
C ARG A 336 4.85 -2.57 -10.50
N LYS A 337 5.73 -2.50 -11.50
CA LYS A 337 6.27 -1.25 -12.02
C LYS A 337 5.15 -0.33 -12.53
N ILE A 338 4.14 -0.88 -13.22
CA ILE A 338 2.92 -0.14 -13.61
C ILE A 338 2.27 0.61 -12.41
N MET A 339 2.13 -0.07 -11.26
CA MET A 339 1.57 0.56 -10.06
C MET A 339 2.50 1.61 -9.47
N MET A 340 3.81 1.35 -9.45
CA MET A 340 4.83 2.27 -8.94
C MET A 340 4.88 3.54 -9.79
N ASP A 341 4.87 3.40 -11.11
CA ASP A 341 4.90 4.52 -12.06
C ASP A 341 3.62 5.35 -11.99
N THR A 342 2.46 4.69 -11.84
CA THR A 342 1.19 5.39 -11.59
C THR A 342 1.24 6.19 -10.29
N ARG A 343 1.80 5.62 -9.21
CA ARG A 343 2.00 6.34 -7.94
C ARG A 343 2.97 7.52 -8.11
N ASN A 344 4.09 7.31 -8.79
CA ASN A 344 5.06 8.37 -9.05
C ASN A 344 4.43 9.55 -9.80
N ARG A 345 3.63 9.28 -10.85
CA ARG A 345 2.88 10.32 -11.57
C ARG A 345 1.88 11.02 -10.67
N LEU A 346 1.14 10.29 -9.82
CA LEU A 346 0.23 10.87 -8.82
C LEU A 346 0.93 11.81 -7.83
N GLU A 347 2.11 11.42 -7.35
CA GLU A 347 2.89 12.25 -6.44
C GLU A 347 3.51 13.47 -7.13
N GLU A 348 3.94 13.34 -8.40
CA GLU A 348 4.40 14.47 -9.23
C GLU A 348 3.30 15.50 -9.42
N VAL A 349 2.11 15.08 -9.85
CA VAL A 349 0.93 15.95 -9.98
C VAL A 349 0.54 16.54 -8.63
N GLY A 350 0.58 15.74 -7.56
CA GLY A 350 0.29 16.21 -6.21
C GLY A 350 1.23 17.33 -5.75
N ARG A 351 2.54 17.21 -6.02
CA ARG A 351 3.53 18.26 -5.74
C ARG A 351 3.31 19.50 -6.60
N ASN A 352 2.98 19.33 -7.87
CA ASN A 352 2.63 20.43 -8.77
C ASN A 352 1.44 21.25 -8.22
N ILE A 353 0.35 20.58 -7.83
CA ILE A 353 -0.82 21.24 -7.22
C ILE A 353 -0.46 21.91 -5.89
N ASN A 354 0.37 21.27 -5.06
CA ASN A 354 0.80 21.86 -3.78
C ASN A 354 1.59 23.17 -3.99
N ALA A 355 2.39 23.26 -5.05
CA ALA A 355 3.16 24.46 -5.38
C ALA A 355 2.31 25.56 -6.03
N ASN A 356 1.37 25.19 -6.90
CA ASN A 356 0.64 26.14 -7.76
C ASN A 356 -0.82 26.41 -7.34
N GLY A 357 -1.34 25.69 -6.35
CA GLY A 357 -2.76 25.72 -5.93
C GLY A 357 -3.72 24.98 -6.87
N LYS A 358 -3.34 24.80 -8.14
CA LYS A 358 -4.04 24.01 -9.16
C LYS A 358 -3.04 23.24 -10.00
N PHE A 359 -3.50 22.25 -10.76
CA PHE A 359 -2.62 21.56 -11.69
C PHE A 359 -2.22 22.53 -12.82
N VAL A 360 -0.92 22.67 -13.03
CA VAL A 360 -0.34 23.35 -14.18
C VAL A 360 0.31 22.27 -15.03
N ASP A 361 -0.07 22.20 -16.30
CA ASP A 361 0.45 21.21 -17.24
C ASP A 361 1.99 21.24 -17.25
N ASP A 362 2.59 20.10 -16.95
CA ASP A 362 4.03 19.90 -16.88
C ASP A 362 4.59 19.21 -18.14
N GLY A 363 3.74 19.00 -19.15
CA GLY A 363 4.09 18.34 -20.41
C GLY A 363 4.29 16.84 -20.29
N LYS A 364 4.06 16.25 -19.10
CA LYS A 364 4.24 14.82 -18.85
C LYS A 364 2.91 14.08 -18.83
N LYS A 365 2.94 12.80 -19.15
CA LYS A 365 1.78 11.90 -19.12
C LYS A 365 2.15 10.56 -18.47
N LEU A 366 1.15 9.79 -18.08
CA LEU A 366 1.39 8.44 -17.56
C LEU A 366 1.94 7.51 -18.65
N ILE A 367 1.39 7.62 -19.87
CA ILE A 367 1.92 6.92 -21.03
C ILE A 367 3.16 7.64 -21.57
N ASP A 368 4.12 6.86 -22.08
CA ASP A 368 5.40 7.27 -22.68
C ASP A 368 6.43 7.90 -21.71
N ASP A 369 6.04 8.79 -20.79
CA ASP A 369 7.00 9.37 -19.82
C ASP A 369 7.26 8.47 -18.61
N HIS A 370 6.24 7.73 -18.17
CA HIS A 370 6.34 6.82 -17.01
C HIS A 370 6.20 5.35 -17.42
N ILE A 371 5.20 5.03 -18.24
CA ILE A 371 4.90 3.68 -18.71
C ILE A 371 5.08 3.60 -20.23
N THR A 372 5.99 2.75 -20.68
CA THR A 372 6.32 2.62 -22.10
C THR A 372 5.29 1.79 -22.86
N ARG A 373 5.09 2.08 -24.16
CA ARG A 373 4.23 1.28 -25.05
C ARG A 373 4.66 -0.19 -25.14
N GLU A 374 5.95 -0.48 -25.03
CA GLU A 374 6.48 -1.86 -25.03
C GLU A 374 6.00 -2.65 -23.80
N GLU A 375 5.98 -2.02 -22.62
CA GLU A 375 5.42 -2.63 -21.41
C GLU A 375 3.93 -2.94 -21.59
N LEU A 376 3.17 -2.00 -22.17
CA LEU A 376 1.73 -2.15 -22.38
C LEU A 376 1.40 -3.26 -23.39
N ARG A 377 2.10 -3.28 -24.53
CA ARG A 377 1.91 -4.29 -25.59
C ARG A 377 2.35 -5.69 -25.17
N ALA A 378 3.28 -5.81 -24.23
CA ALA A 378 3.72 -7.11 -23.72
C ALA A 378 2.66 -7.81 -22.84
N CYS A 379 1.61 -7.11 -22.39
CA CYS A 379 0.56 -7.71 -21.57
C CYS A 379 -0.33 -8.67 -22.36
N THR A 380 -0.36 -9.94 -21.94
CA THR A 380 -1.21 -10.99 -22.53
C THR A 380 -2.61 -11.06 -21.93
N THR A 381 -3.00 -10.09 -21.09
CA THR A 381 -4.31 -10.02 -20.42
C THR A 381 -4.71 -11.27 -19.62
N CYS A 382 -3.75 -12.14 -19.25
CA CYS A 382 -4.00 -13.41 -18.55
C CYS A 382 -4.40 -13.27 -17.08
N ASN A 383 -4.33 -12.05 -16.53
CA ASN A 383 -4.81 -11.69 -15.20
C ASN A 383 -4.11 -12.34 -13.99
N ALA A 384 -2.95 -12.99 -14.20
CA ALA A 384 -2.15 -13.59 -13.15
C ALA A 384 -1.73 -12.57 -12.06
N CYS A 385 -1.48 -11.31 -12.43
CA CYS A 385 -1.10 -10.24 -11.51
C CYS A 385 -2.19 -9.94 -10.47
N VAL A 386 -3.45 -9.85 -10.90
CA VAL A 386 -4.63 -9.57 -10.05
C VAL A 386 -4.99 -10.79 -9.19
N GLN A 387 -4.75 -11.99 -9.72
CA GLN A 387 -4.86 -13.25 -8.99
C GLN A 387 -3.90 -13.30 -7.80
N ALA A 388 -2.62 -12.97 -8.02
CA ALA A 388 -1.54 -13.11 -7.05
C ALA A 388 -1.42 -11.95 -6.03
N CYS A 389 -2.09 -10.83 -6.27
CA CYS A 389 -2.00 -9.67 -5.38
C CYS A 389 -2.56 -9.95 -3.98
N PRO A 390 -1.80 -9.72 -2.90
CA PRO A 390 -2.22 -10.06 -1.54
C PRO A 390 -3.31 -9.11 -0.98
N ILE A 391 -3.40 -7.91 -1.54
CA ILE A 391 -4.33 -6.85 -1.12
C ILE A 391 -5.29 -6.45 -2.24
N LEU A 392 -5.50 -7.36 -3.20
CA LEU A 392 -6.52 -7.28 -4.25
C LEU A 392 -6.40 -6.08 -5.21
N ILE A 393 -5.17 -5.59 -5.44
CA ILE A 393 -4.90 -4.59 -6.47
C ILE A 393 -5.08 -5.16 -7.88
N ASP A 394 -5.59 -4.32 -8.79
CA ASP A 394 -5.84 -4.62 -10.19
C ASP A 394 -4.97 -3.77 -11.15
N PRO A 395 -3.69 -4.14 -11.37
CA PRO A 395 -2.84 -3.46 -12.35
C PRO A 395 -3.31 -3.65 -13.79
N LEU A 396 -4.05 -4.73 -14.07
CA LEU A 396 -4.56 -5.02 -15.40
C LEU A 396 -5.54 -3.93 -15.85
N SER A 397 -6.39 -3.44 -14.94
CA SER A 397 -7.32 -2.35 -15.27
C SER A 397 -6.61 -1.10 -15.84
N ILE A 398 -5.50 -0.67 -15.23
CA ILE A 398 -4.71 0.49 -15.71
C ILE A 398 -4.11 0.19 -17.08
N ILE A 399 -3.51 -1.00 -17.26
CA ILE A 399 -2.94 -1.43 -18.55
C ILE A 399 -4.01 -1.40 -19.65
N MET A 400 -5.22 -1.86 -19.36
CA MET A 400 -6.31 -1.89 -20.34
C MET A 400 -6.76 -0.49 -20.74
N ASP A 401 -6.87 0.45 -19.80
CA ASP A 401 -7.26 1.83 -20.13
C ASP A 401 -6.17 2.56 -20.92
N LEU A 402 -4.89 2.34 -20.59
CA LEU A 402 -3.77 2.85 -21.38
C LEU A 402 -3.74 2.25 -22.81
N ARG A 403 -3.98 0.95 -22.95
CA ARG A 403 -4.08 0.29 -24.26
C ARG A 403 -5.27 0.76 -25.09
N ARG A 404 -6.41 1.05 -24.44
CA ARG A 404 -7.59 1.62 -25.11
C ARG A 404 -7.27 2.96 -25.74
N TYR A 405 -6.61 3.84 -25.00
CA TYR A 405 -6.18 5.14 -25.52
C TYR A 405 -5.24 4.99 -26.71
N MET A 406 -4.21 4.16 -26.58
CA MET A 406 -3.27 3.88 -27.67
C MET A 406 -3.97 3.43 -28.97
N ILE A 407 -5.00 2.59 -28.86
CA ILE A 407 -5.64 1.98 -30.02
C ILE A 407 -6.74 2.90 -30.58
N MET A 408 -7.61 3.43 -29.73
CA MET A 408 -8.85 4.10 -30.17
C MET A 408 -8.71 5.61 -30.29
N GLU A 409 -7.77 6.25 -29.58
CA GLU A 409 -7.48 7.69 -29.74
C GLU A 409 -6.29 7.93 -30.67
N GLU A 410 -5.23 7.12 -30.56
CA GLU A 410 -4.00 7.35 -31.34
C GLU A 410 -3.85 6.46 -32.57
N SER A 411 -4.76 5.50 -32.79
CA SER A 411 -4.67 4.50 -33.87
C SER A 411 -3.31 3.78 -33.92
N SER A 412 -2.64 3.61 -32.78
CA SER A 412 -1.26 3.13 -32.68
C SER A 412 -1.14 1.61 -32.50
N ALA A 413 -2.10 0.86 -33.04
CA ALA A 413 -2.07 -0.59 -33.02
C ALA A 413 -0.91 -1.12 -33.91
N PRO A 414 -0.17 -2.16 -33.47
CA PRO A 414 0.77 -2.87 -34.33
C PRO A 414 0.11 -3.38 -35.62
N GLN A 415 0.86 -3.43 -36.72
CA GLN A 415 0.31 -3.82 -38.02
C GLN A 415 -0.29 -5.23 -37.98
N GLU A 416 0.32 -6.15 -37.22
CA GLU A 416 -0.18 -7.51 -37.02
C GLU A 416 -1.56 -7.52 -36.34
N TRP A 417 -1.81 -6.57 -35.42
CA TRP A 417 -3.12 -6.45 -34.76
C TRP A 417 -4.15 -5.84 -35.70
N ASN A 418 -3.77 -4.86 -36.53
CA ASN A 418 -4.67 -4.29 -37.55
C ASN A 418 -5.09 -5.35 -38.58
N LEU A 419 -4.15 -6.19 -39.01
CA LEU A 419 -4.43 -7.33 -39.91
C LEU A 419 -5.41 -8.31 -39.25
N MET A 420 -5.17 -8.67 -37.98
CA MET A 420 -6.08 -9.54 -37.22
C MET A 420 -7.49 -8.92 -37.09
N MET A 421 -7.60 -7.63 -36.72
CA MET A 421 -8.90 -6.95 -36.58
C MET A 421 -9.64 -6.91 -37.92
N SER A 422 -8.94 -6.57 -39.01
CA SER A 422 -9.50 -6.56 -40.37
C SER A 422 -9.96 -7.96 -40.80
N ASN A 423 -9.22 -9.02 -40.44
CA ASN A 423 -9.64 -10.39 -40.72
C ASN A 423 -10.89 -10.78 -39.93
N ILE A 424 -10.99 -10.38 -38.65
CA ILE A 424 -12.18 -10.64 -37.83
C ILE A 424 -13.40 -9.94 -38.43
N GLU A 425 -13.25 -8.69 -38.85
CA GLU A 425 -14.33 -7.90 -39.46
C GLU A 425 -14.82 -8.53 -40.77
N ASN A 426 -13.90 -8.93 -41.66
CA ASN A 426 -14.27 -9.40 -43.00
C ASN A 426 -14.61 -10.90 -43.05
N ASN A 427 -13.94 -11.73 -42.25
CA ASN A 427 -14.00 -13.20 -42.34
C ASN A 427 -14.60 -13.87 -41.09
N ALA A 428 -14.90 -13.11 -40.03
CA ALA A 428 -15.29 -13.65 -38.72
C ALA A 428 -14.26 -14.64 -38.13
N ALA A 429 -12.98 -14.48 -38.49
CA ALA A 429 -11.85 -15.27 -38.00
C ALA A 429 -10.59 -14.39 -37.87
N PRO A 430 -9.69 -14.64 -36.89
CA PRO A 430 -8.49 -13.83 -36.70
C PRO A 430 -7.42 -14.02 -37.79
N TRP A 431 -7.49 -15.12 -38.53
CA TRP A 431 -6.63 -15.41 -39.68
C TRP A 431 -7.44 -15.38 -40.97
N GLN A 432 -6.73 -15.24 -42.09
CA GLN A 432 -7.30 -15.18 -43.42
C GLN A 432 -7.62 -16.60 -43.94
N TYR A 433 -8.68 -17.21 -43.39
CA TYR A 433 -9.24 -18.46 -43.91
C TYR A 433 -10.27 -18.20 -45.01
N ASN A 434 -10.48 -19.21 -45.87
CA ASN A 434 -11.68 -19.24 -46.69
C ASN A 434 -12.94 -19.32 -45.80
N GLN A 435 -14.06 -18.77 -46.25
CA GLN A 435 -15.33 -18.77 -45.51
C GLN A 435 -15.75 -20.16 -45.00
N ALA A 436 -15.52 -21.23 -45.79
CA ALA A 436 -15.82 -22.60 -45.40
C ALA A 436 -14.93 -23.11 -44.25
N ASP A 437 -13.69 -22.63 -44.17
CA ASP A 437 -12.66 -23.07 -43.22
C ASP A 437 -12.53 -22.16 -42.00
N ARG A 438 -13.33 -21.08 -41.92
CA ARG A 438 -13.17 -20.00 -40.93
C ARG A 438 -13.28 -20.43 -39.47
N LEU A 439 -13.82 -21.62 -39.19
CA LEU A 439 -13.95 -22.17 -37.83
C LEU A 439 -12.87 -23.22 -37.49
N ASN A 440 -11.99 -23.59 -38.41
CA ASN A 440 -10.99 -24.63 -38.18
C ASN A 440 -10.08 -24.30 -36.98
N TRP A 441 -9.79 -23.02 -36.76
CA TRP A 441 -8.98 -22.57 -35.63
C TRP A 441 -9.61 -22.77 -34.25
N ALA A 442 -10.92 -22.97 -34.16
CA ALA A 442 -11.61 -23.20 -32.88
C ALA A 442 -11.56 -24.67 -32.44
N ASN A 443 -11.11 -25.57 -33.33
CA ASN A 443 -10.99 -27.00 -33.07
C ASN A 443 -9.58 -27.44 -32.63
N ASP A 444 -8.59 -26.53 -32.73
CA ASP A 444 -7.22 -26.69 -32.20
C ASP A 444 -7.15 -26.20 -30.75
#